data_AF-A0A3D2UPQ0-F1
#
_entry.id   AF-A0A3D2UPQ0-F1
#
_cell.length_a   1.000
_cell.length_b   1.000
_cell.length_c   1.000
_cell.angle_alpha   90.00
_cell.angle_beta   90.00
_cell.angle_gamma   90.00
#
_symmetry.space_group_name_H-M   'P 1'
#
loop_
_entity.id
_entity.type
_entity.pdbx_description
1 polymer ?
#
loop_
_entity_poly.entity_id
_entity_poly.type
_entity_poly.pdbx_seq_one_letter_code
_entity_poly.pdbx_strand_id
1 'polypeptide(L)'
;MKHWHEFALEHLLGSDRRTRNLYDLRQVKEFPEQSIRFAVDANSDPSARNIRVAVVVENEKVADGIRKVAALAETGLASAMKIFTDINEAEAWLARPLDQIP
;
A
#
# COMPACT_ATOMS: atom_id res chain seq x y z
N MET A 1 6.43 14.44 -8.44
CA MET A 1 7.03 13.19 -7.94
C MET A 1 7.56 13.30 -6.50
N LYS A 2 8.35 14.33 -6.11
CA LYS A 2 8.87 14.48 -4.73
C LYS A 2 7.79 14.67 -3.64
N HIS A 3 6.74 15.43 -3.94
CA HIS A 3 5.68 15.77 -2.96
C HIS A 3 4.98 14.57 -2.33
N TRP A 4 4.78 13.48 -3.08
CA TRP A 4 4.09 12.31 -2.54
C TRP A 4 4.98 11.49 -1.60
N HIS A 5 6.29 11.43 -1.87
CA HIS A 5 7.26 10.71 -1.06
C HIS A 5 7.49 11.41 0.29
N GLU A 6 7.68 12.73 0.28
CA GLU A 6 7.78 13.53 1.51
C GLU A 6 6.48 13.49 2.32
N PHE A 7 5.33 13.62 1.66
CA PHE A 7 4.03 13.53 2.34
C PHE A 7 3.83 12.18 3.04
N ALA A 8 4.16 11.08 2.36
CA ALA A 8 4.07 9.74 2.93
C ALA A 8 5.02 9.57 4.12
N LEU A 9 6.28 10.00 4.01
CA LEU A 9 7.26 9.94 5.10
C LEU A 9 6.82 10.77 6.31
N GLU A 10 6.43 12.03 6.12
CA GLU A 10 6.01 12.91 7.21
C GLU A 10 4.74 12.41 7.94
N HIS A 11 3.78 11.84 7.20
CA HIS A 11 2.56 11.32 7.81
C HIS A 11 2.74 9.95 8.47
N LEU A 12 3.79 9.21 8.11
CA LEU A 12 4.11 7.90 8.69
C LEU A 12 4.97 8.02 9.95
N LEU A 13 5.89 8.99 10.00
CA LEU A 13 6.92 9.11 11.03
C LEU A 13 6.46 9.53 12.45
N GLY A 14 5.15 9.65 12.70
CA GLY A 14 4.65 10.04 14.03
C GLY A 14 3.35 9.36 14.47
N SER A 15 2.83 8.41 13.70
CA SER A 15 1.50 7.83 13.96
C SER A 15 1.60 6.46 14.65
N ASP A 16 1.50 6.45 15.97
CA ASP A 16 1.07 5.27 16.74
C ASP A 16 -0.39 4.87 16.45
N ARG A 17 -1.09 5.65 15.61
CA ARG A 17 -2.45 5.37 15.17
C ARG A 17 -2.42 4.50 13.94
N ARG A 18 -3.28 3.47 13.93
CA ARG A 18 -3.51 2.65 12.75
C ARG A 18 -4.08 3.52 11.62
N THR A 19 -3.42 3.53 10.48
CA THR A 19 -3.76 4.38 9.33
C THR A 19 -4.38 3.53 8.23
N ARG A 20 -5.38 4.08 7.53
CA ARG A 20 -6.06 3.44 6.40
C ARG A 20 -5.71 4.21 5.14
N ASN A 21 -5.11 3.55 4.16
CA ASN A 21 -4.75 4.17 2.88
C ASN A 21 -5.50 3.47 1.75
N LEU A 22 -6.07 4.26 0.83
CA LEU A 22 -6.58 3.79 -0.45
C LEU A 22 -5.69 4.36 -1.56
N TYR A 23 -5.09 3.48 -2.35
CA TYR A 23 -4.31 3.85 -3.52
C TYR A 23 -5.08 3.46 -4.78
N ASP A 24 -5.66 4.44 -5.46
CA ASP A 24 -6.30 4.24 -6.75
C ASP A 24 -5.25 4.34 -7.87
N LEU A 25 -4.88 3.18 -8.40
CA LEU A 25 -3.91 3.03 -9.49
C LEU A 25 -4.57 2.62 -10.81
N ARG A 26 -5.90 2.77 -10.95
CA ARG A 26 -6.61 2.38 -12.19
C ARG A 26 -6.08 3.12 -13.43
N GLN A 27 -5.65 4.37 -13.26
CA GLN A 27 -5.05 5.17 -14.33
C GLN A 27 -3.60 4.78 -14.65
N VAL A 28 -2.97 3.94 -13.83
CA VAL A 28 -1.60 3.47 -14.05
C VAL A 28 -1.64 2.31 -15.04
N LYS A 29 -1.02 2.49 -16.20
CA LYS A 29 -1.00 1.47 -17.26
C LYS A 29 0.19 0.52 -17.16
N GLU A 30 1.28 1.01 -16.57
CA GLU A 30 2.54 0.30 -16.44
C GLU A 30 3.16 0.54 -15.06
N PHE A 31 3.79 -0.49 -14.51
CA PHE A 31 4.43 -0.43 -13.20
C PHE A 31 5.93 -0.75 -13.36
N PRO A 32 6.79 0.26 -13.58
CA PRO A 32 8.20 0.04 -13.87
C PRO A 32 8.94 -0.52 -12.65
N GLU A 33 10.01 -1.28 -12.89
CA GLU A 33 10.82 -1.92 -11.84
C GLU A 33 11.36 -0.92 -10.79
N GLN A 34 11.67 0.31 -11.21
CA GLN A 34 12.08 1.36 -10.27
C GLN A 34 10.97 1.69 -9.25
N SER A 35 9.70 1.69 -9.66
CA SER A 35 8.55 1.89 -8.77
C SER A 35 8.36 0.73 -7.81
N ILE A 36 8.69 -0.50 -8.21
CA ILE A 36 8.68 -1.68 -7.31
C ILE A 36 9.66 -1.44 -6.16
N ARG A 37 10.90 -1.03 -6.46
CA ARG A 37 11.93 -0.82 -5.44
C ARG A 37 11.55 0.28 -4.45
N PHE A 38 11.04 1.40 -4.95
CA PHE A 38 10.52 2.48 -4.08
C PHE A 38 9.37 2.02 -3.17
N ALA A 39 8.47 1.19 -3.69
CA ALA A 39 7.35 0.67 -2.91
C ALA A 39 7.77 -0.40 -1.90
N VAL A 40 8.83 -1.16 -2.18
CA VAL A 40 9.47 -2.08 -1.21
C VAL A 40 10.10 -1.28 -0.09
N ASP A 41 10.91 -0.26 -0.40
CA ASP A 41 11.58 0.58 0.61
C ASP A 41 10.55 1.24 1.56
N ALA A 42 9.43 1.72 1.02
CA ALA A 42 8.34 2.28 1.82
C ALA A 42 7.61 1.25 2.71
N ASN A 43 7.54 -0.02 2.30
CA ASN A 43 6.91 -1.09 3.10
C ASN A 43 7.87 -1.77 4.09
N SER A 44 9.18 -1.57 3.95
CA SER A 44 10.20 -2.05 4.89
C SER A 44 10.34 -1.15 6.13
N ASP A 45 9.68 0.00 6.16
CA ASP A 45 9.64 0.88 7.33
C ASP A 45 8.85 0.22 8.48
N PRO A 46 9.35 0.22 9.73
CA PRO A 46 8.65 -0.36 10.87
C PRO A 46 7.24 0.19 11.14
N SER A 47 6.97 1.45 10.76
CA SER A 47 5.65 2.07 10.87
C SER A 47 4.63 1.48 9.89
N ALA A 48 5.09 0.82 8.82
CA ALA A 48 4.22 0.21 7.81
C ALA A 48 3.29 -0.87 8.41
N ARG A 49 3.71 -1.51 9.51
CA ARG A 49 2.91 -2.47 10.29
C ARG A 49 1.57 -1.90 10.79
N ASN A 50 1.50 -0.59 11.00
CA ASN A 50 0.29 0.08 11.47
C ASN A 50 -0.63 0.53 10.34
N ILE A 51 -0.26 0.28 9.08
CA ILE A 51 -1.04 0.71 7.92
C ILE A 51 -1.85 -0.46 7.37
N ARG A 52 -3.13 -0.22 7.15
CA ARG A 52 -3.97 -1.04 6.26
C ARG A 52 -4.09 -0.33 4.91
N VAL A 53 -3.64 -0.98 3.84
CA VAL A 53 -3.60 -0.40 2.50
C VAL A 53 -4.50 -1.19 1.55
N ALA A 54 -5.46 -0.51 0.92
CA ALA A 54 -6.19 -1.05 -0.21
C ALA A 54 -5.65 -0.45 -1.50
N VAL A 55 -5.28 -1.29 -2.45
CA VAL A 55 -4.78 -0.86 -3.76
C VAL A 55 -5.81 -1.24 -4.81
N VAL A 56 -6.36 -0.26 -5.53
CA VAL A 56 -7.33 -0.47 -6.60
C VAL A 56 -6.60 -0.39 -7.94
N VAL A 57 -6.71 -1.43 -8.76
CA VAL A 57 -6.04 -1.52 -10.06
C VAL A 57 -7.04 -1.89 -11.15
N GLU A 58 -6.82 -1.43 -12.37
CA GLU A 58 -7.64 -1.80 -13.54
C GLU A 58 -6.97 -2.91 -14.37
N ASN A 59 -5.65 -3.08 -14.21
CA ASN A 59 -4.84 -3.96 -15.05
C ASN A 59 -4.05 -4.99 -14.23
N GLU A 60 -4.10 -6.25 -14.65
CA GLU A 60 -3.37 -7.37 -14.04
C GLU A 60 -1.85 -7.13 -13.99
N LYS A 61 -1.27 -6.44 -14.99
CA LYS A 61 0.16 -6.11 -15.00
C LYS A 61 0.56 -5.25 -13.80
N VAL A 62 -0.31 -4.32 -13.40
CA VAL A 62 -0.08 -3.47 -12.23
C VAL A 62 -0.31 -4.29 -10.95
N ALA A 63 -1.33 -5.15 -10.94
CA ALA A 63 -1.57 -6.08 -9.83
C ALA A 63 -0.32 -6.96 -9.57
N ASP A 64 0.29 -7.52 -10.60
CA ASP A 64 1.51 -8.33 -10.51
C ASP A 64 2.70 -7.53 -9.97
N GLY A 65 2.86 -6.28 -10.41
CA GLY A 65 3.87 -5.37 -9.87
C GLY A 65 3.70 -5.17 -8.36
N ILE A 66 2.47 -4.94 -7.90
CA ILE A 66 2.17 -4.77 -6.47
C ILE A 66 2.35 -6.08 -5.69
N ARG A 67 2.01 -7.24 -6.26
CA ARG A 67 2.27 -8.55 -5.63
C ARG A 67 3.77 -8.79 -5.44
N LYS A 68 4.60 -8.41 -6.41
CA LYS A 68 6.07 -8.47 -6.26
C LYS A 68 6.56 -7.58 -5.12
N VAL A 69 6.01 -6.36 -4.99
CA VAL A 69 6.34 -5.48 -3.86
C VAL A 69 6.02 -6.15 -2.53
N ALA A 70 4.82 -6.72 -2.39
CA ALA A 70 4.41 -7.41 -1.17
C ALA A 70 5.26 -8.65 -0.86
N ALA A 71 5.71 -9.38 -1.89
CA ALA A 71 6.57 -10.55 -1.73
C ALA A 71 8.02 -10.20 -1.36
N LEU A 72 8.48 -9.00 -1.70
CA LEU A 72 9.83 -8.50 -1.42
C LEU A 72 9.94 -7.74 -0.09
N ALA A 73 8.82 -7.32 0.50
CA ALA A 73 8.80 -6.72 1.82
C ALA A 73 9.14 -7.76 2.90
N GLU A 74 9.96 -7.40 3.89
CA GLU A 74 10.34 -8.30 4.97
C GLU A 74 9.11 -8.82 5.72
N THR A 75 9.03 -10.14 5.88
CA THR A 75 7.96 -10.82 6.61
C THR A 75 7.85 -10.27 8.03
N GLY A 76 6.71 -9.62 8.31
CA GLY A 76 6.38 -9.03 9.60
C GLY A 76 6.46 -7.51 9.65
N LEU A 77 7.15 -6.84 8.71
CA LEU A 77 7.19 -5.36 8.59
C LEU A 77 6.16 -4.82 7.60
N ALA A 78 5.70 -5.66 6.68
CA ALA A 78 4.78 -5.27 5.62
C ALA A 78 3.43 -4.76 6.16
N SER A 79 2.92 -3.71 5.51
CA SER A 79 1.57 -3.23 5.72
C SER A 79 0.52 -4.32 5.42
N ALA A 80 -0.62 -4.26 6.12
CA ALA A 80 -1.76 -5.11 5.80
C ALA A 80 -2.36 -4.66 4.46
N MET A 81 -1.90 -5.26 3.36
CA MET A 81 -2.22 -4.84 2.00
C MET A 81 -3.18 -5.81 1.31
N LYS A 82 -4.15 -5.26 0.56
CA LYS A 82 -5.01 -6.04 -0.33
C LYS A 82 -5.27 -5.30 -1.64
N ILE A 83 -5.27 -6.07 -2.75
CA ILE A 83 -5.50 -5.57 -4.10
C ILE A 83 -6.99 -5.79 -4.47
N PHE A 84 -7.58 -4.80 -5.11
CA PHE A 84 -8.97 -4.78 -5.57
C PHE A 84 -9.06 -4.28 -7.02
N THR A 85 -10.12 -4.68 -7.71
CA THR A 85 -10.49 -4.12 -9.03
C THR A 85 -11.67 -3.16 -8.94
N ASP A 86 -12.47 -3.25 -7.86
CA ASP A 86 -13.58 -2.35 -7.56
C ASP A 86 -13.24 -1.45 -6.37
N ILE A 87 -13.50 -0.15 -6.52
CA ILE A 87 -13.20 0.86 -5.50
C ILE A 87 -14.14 0.75 -4.29
N ASN A 88 -15.41 0.38 -4.49
CA ASN A 88 -16.38 0.25 -3.40
C ASN A 88 -16.02 -0.96 -2.52
N GLU A 89 -15.54 -2.05 -3.10
CA GLU A 89 -15.05 -3.20 -2.33
C GLU A 89 -13.81 -2.85 -1.49
N ALA A 90 -12.90 -2.04 -2.05
CA ALA A 90 -11.72 -1.54 -1.36
C ALA A 90 -12.10 -0.67 -0.16
N GLU A 91 -13.01 0.29 -0.36
CA GLU A 91 -13.52 1.16 0.71
C GLU A 91 -14.25 0.36 1.80
N ALA A 92 -15.09 -0.60 1.42
CA ALA A 92 -15.79 -1.47 2.36
C ALA A 92 -14.81 -2.32 3.20
N TRP A 93 -13.70 -2.77 2.61
CA TRP A 93 -12.66 -3.47 3.35
C TRP A 93 -11.86 -2.56 4.29
N LEU A 94 -11.53 -1.34 3.85
CA LEU A 94 -10.88 -0.35 4.70
C LEU A 94 -11.76 0.08 5.87
N ALA A 95 -13.07 0.18 5.67
CA ALA A 95 -14.02 0.55 6.70
C ALA A 95 -14.08 -0.46 7.86
N ARG A 96 -13.65 -1.72 7.63
CA ARG A 96 -13.64 -2.77 8.65
C ARG A 96 -12.86 -2.33 9.89
N PRO A 97 -13.31 -2.72 11.11
CA PRO A 97 -12.58 -2.44 12.34
C PRO A 97 -11.11 -2.85 12.23
N LEU A 98 -10.22 -2.00 12.75
CA LEU A 98 -8.77 -2.17 12.64
C LEU A 98 -8.22 -3.12 13.72
N ASP A 99 -9.08 -3.58 14.61
CA ASP A 99 -8.90 -4.55 15.69
C ASP A 99 -8.46 -5.94 15.19
N GLN A 100 -8.40 -6.14 13.88
CA GLN A 100 -7.84 -7.31 13.19
C GLN A 100 -6.76 -6.92 12.17
N ILE A 101 -5.70 -6.23 12.61
CA ILE A 101 -4.43 -6.30 11.88
C ILE A 101 -3.66 -7.46 12.55
N PRO A 102 -3.56 -8.64 11.91
CA PRO A 102 -2.78 -9.76 12.44
C PRO A 102 -1.29 -9.42 12.49
#